data_AF-A0A2D5VA16-F1
#
_entry.id   AF-A0A2D5VA16-F1
#
_cell.length_a   1.000
_cell.length_b   1.000
_cell.length_c   1.000
_cell.angle_alpha   90.00
_cell.angle_beta   90.00
_cell.angle_gamma   90.00
#
_symmetry.space_group_name_H-M   'P 1'
#
loop_
_entity.id
_entity.type
_entity.pdbx_description
1 polymer ?
#
loop_
_entity_poly.entity_id
_entity_poly.type
_entity_poly.pdbx_seq_one_letter_code
_entity_poly.pdbx_strand_id
1 'polypeptide(L)'
;MSRTSFIQTTALVLVGISLLVGCTRPAAIRERNRDNLSRLSIDMNRKEVLRIMRKPYRTELMRMSKGETVELLLYYTDLKAADNAITDDELTPVVLMDDKVVGWGWMLLRRYRTEQQLQPGGQPQGGVQDIREQVGSGDPMY
;
A
#
# COMPACT_ATOMS: atom_id res chain seq x y z
N MET A 1 37.86 43.04 26.19
CA MET A 1 36.70 42.17 25.90
C MET A 1 37.13 41.06 24.95
N SER A 2 36.96 39.81 25.41
CA SER A 2 37.64 38.60 24.92
C SER A 2 37.09 38.12 23.56
N ARG A 3 37.79 38.46 22.47
CA ARG A 3 37.45 38.04 21.09
C ARG A 3 37.58 36.53 20.88
N THR A 4 38.40 35.85 21.70
CA THR A 4 38.60 34.40 21.67
C THR A 4 37.44 33.63 22.31
N SER A 5 36.82 34.18 23.36
CA SER A 5 35.64 33.57 24.01
C SER A 5 34.40 33.53 23.11
N PHE A 6 34.24 34.54 22.24
CA PHE A 6 33.13 34.59 21.27
C PHE A 6 33.26 33.57 20.15
N ILE A 7 34.48 33.25 19.72
CA ILE A 7 34.77 32.26 18.66
C ILE A 7 34.60 30.83 19.22
N GLN A 8 35.01 30.60 20.46
CA GLN A 8 34.90 29.29 21.10
C GLN A 8 33.44 28.89 21.38
N THR A 9 32.59 29.84 21.79
CA THR A 9 31.17 29.59 22.03
C THR A 9 30.37 29.40 20.74
N THR A 10 30.66 30.16 19.67
CA THR A 10 30.01 29.96 18.36
C THR A 10 30.36 28.62 17.73
N ALA A 11 31.61 28.15 17.85
CA ALA A 11 32.01 26.82 17.37
C ALA A 11 31.24 25.69 18.08
N LEU A 12 31.03 25.81 19.40
CA LEU A 12 30.32 24.82 20.21
C LEU A 12 28.82 24.76 19.90
N VAL A 13 28.20 25.90 19.60
CA VAL A 13 26.80 25.99 19.16
C VAL A 13 26.60 25.36 17.78
N LEU A 14 27.52 25.55 16.83
CA LEU A 14 27.44 24.97 15.48
C LEU A 14 27.64 23.44 15.46
N VAL A 15 28.51 22.92 16.32
CA VAL A 15 28.69 21.45 16.50
C VAL A 15 27.44 20.83 17.14
N GLY A 16 26.75 21.53 18.05
CA GLY A 16 25.51 21.05 18.67
C GLY A 16 24.31 20.97 17.71
N ILE A 17 24.22 21.87 16.73
CA ILE A 17 23.09 21.91 15.77
C ILE A 17 23.18 20.80 14.71
N SER A 18 24.39 20.28 14.44
CA SER A 18 24.63 19.27 13.40
C SER A 18 24.16 17.85 13.78
N LEU A 19 23.76 17.61 15.04
CA LEU A 19 23.31 16.30 15.54
C LEU A 19 21.81 16.02 15.35
N LEU A 20 21.04 16.98 14.83
CA LEU A 20 19.57 16.84 14.68
C LEU A 20 19.12 16.39 13.28
N VAL A 21 20.03 15.98 12.39
CA VAL A 21 19.65 15.40 11.10
C VAL A 21 19.33 13.92 11.29
N GLY A 22 18.13 13.66 11.83
CA GLY A 22 17.56 12.32 11.87
C GLY A 22 17.26 11.85 10.45
N CYS A 23 18.18 11.09 9.84
CA CYS A 23 17.95 10.45 8.55
C CYS A 23 16.83 9.41 8.67
N THR A 24 15.59 9.79 8.37
CA THR A 24 14.53 8.82 8.07
C THR A 24 14.89 8.12 6.76
N ARG A 25 15.59 6.98 6.84
CA ARG A 25 15.91 6.17 5.66
C ARG A 25 14.59 5.69 5.05
N PRO A 26 14.31 5.90 3.74
CA PRO A 26 13.07 5.44 3.10
C PRO A 26 12.77 3.94 3.31
N ALA A 27 13.82 3.12 3.42
CA ALA A 27 13.70 1.70 3.78
C ALA A 27 13.02 1.45 5.13
N ALA A 28 13.25 2.33 6.12
CA ALA A 28 12.69 2.21 7.46
C ALA A 28 11.17 2.41 7.50
N ILE A 29 10.59 3.13 6.53
CA ILE A 29 9.12 3.28 6.43
C ILE A 29 8.50 1.95 6.01
N ARG A 30 9.04 1.32 4.96
CA ARG A 30 8.52 0.04 4.46
C ARG A 30 8.65 -1.07 5.48
N GLU A 31 9.82 -1.16 6.12
CA GLU A 31 10.07 -2.14 7.18
C GLU A 31 9.11 -1.98 8.35
N ARG A 32 8.92 -0.74 8.84
CA ARG A 32 7.95 -0.44 9.89
C ARG A 32 6.52 -0.79 9.48
N ASN A 33 6.12 -0.50 8.25
CA ASN A 33 4.78 -0.82 7.77
C ASN A 33 4.56 -2.34 7.68
N ARG A 34 5.56 -3.11 7.23
CA ARG A 34 5.48 -4.59 7.22
C ARG A 34 5.40 -5.17 8.63
N ASP A 35 6.20 -4.65 9.56
CA ASP A 35 6.14 -5.04 10.97
C ASP A 35 4.76 -4.73 11.57
N ASN A 36 4.25 -3.52 11.36
CA ASN A 36 2.93 -3.11 11.84
C ASN A 36 1.78 -3.95 11.26
N LEU A 37 1.87 -4.38 9.99
CA LEU A 37 0.86 -5.27 9.39
C LEU A 37 0.72 -6.59 10.14
N SER A 38 1.82 -7.15 10.66
CA SER A 38 1.80 -8.40 11.44
C SER A 38 1.04 -8.27 12.76
N ARG A 39 0.81 -7.04 13.22
CA ARG A 39 0.13 -6.71 14.48
C ARG A 39 -1.34 -6.40 14.30
N LEU A 40 -1.82 -6.36 13.05
CA LEU A 40 -3.25 -6.22 12.78
C LEU A 40 -3.98 -7.52 13.06
N SER A 41 -5.25 -7.39 13.39
CA SER A 41 -6.16 -8.52 13.52
C SER A 41 -7.48 -8.18 12.84
N ILE A 42 -8.19 -9.23 12.42
CA ILE A 42 -9.57 -9.10 11.95
C ILE A 42 -10.41 -8.44 13.05
N ASP A 43 -11.45 -7.71 12.64
CA ASP A 43 -12.39 -6.97 13.50
C ASP A 43 -11.81 -5.76 14.26
N MET A 44 -10.54 -5.43 14.08
CA MET A 44 -10.01 -4.12 14.51
C MET A 44 -10.74 -3.00 13.77
N ASN A 45 -11.02 -1.91 14.48
CA ASN A 45 -11.62 -0.74 13.84
C ASN A 45 -10.58 0.20 13.21
N ARG A 46 -11.04 1.15 12.40
CA ARG A 46 -10.17 2.11 11.71
C ARG A 46 -9.25 2.87 12.67
N LYS A 47 -9.74 3.27 13.84
CA LYS A 47 -8.94 3.99 14.84
C LYS A 47 -7.79 3.12 15.36
N GLU A 48 -8.05 1.84 15.58
CA GLU A 48 -7.03 0.88 16.00
C GLU A 48 -5.98 0.64 14.92
N VAL A 49 -6.41 0.50 13.66
CA VAL A 49 -5.50 0.40 12.50
C VAL A 49 -4.60 1.62 12.43
N LEU A 50 -5.15 2.84 12.49
CA LEU A 50 -4.36 4.07 12.42
C LEU A 50 -3.41 4.25 13.62
N ARG A 51 -3.76 3.72 14.79
CA ARG A 51 -2.88 3.69 15.95
C ARG A 51 -1.68 2.76 15.74
N ILE A 52 -1.88 1.61 15.09
CA ILE A 52 -0.81 0.64 14.81
C ILE A 52 0.00 1.10 13.60
N MET A 53 -0.66 1.25 12.46
CA MET A 53 -0.08 1.49 11.15
C MET A 53 0.35 2.93 10.89
N ARG A 54 -0.13 3.90 11.68
CA ARG A 54 0.00 5.34 11.43
C ARG A 54 -0.72 5.75 10.14
N LYS A 55 -0.40 6.93 9.62
CA LYS A 55 -1.04 7.53 8.45
C LYS A 55 -0.77 6.65 7.21
N PRO A 56 -1.79 6.26 6.43
CA PRO A 56 -1.60 5.58 5.16
C PRO A 56 -0.97 6.50 4.12
N TYR A 57 -0.43 5.91 3.06
CA TYR A 57 0.00 6.66 1.88
C TYR A 57 -1.21 7.26 1.17
N ARG A 58 -2.26 6.44 0.97
CA ARG A 58 -3.52 6.82 0.32
C ARG A 58 -4.69 6.09 0.97
N THR A 59 -5.86 6.72 0.94
CA THR A 59 -7.13 6.08 1.30
C THR A 59 -8.04 6.08 0.10
N GLU A 60 -8.72 4.96 -0.16
CA GLU A 60 -9.71 4.82 -1.23
C GLU A 60 -11.03 4.28 -0.67
N LEU A 61 -12.14 4.69 -1.27
CA LEU A 61 -13.47 4.16 -0.98
C LEU A 61 -14.02 3.51 -2.24
N MET A 62 -14.36 2.24 -2.15
CA MET A 62 -14.93 1.47 -3.25
C MET A 62 -16.38 1.11 -2.92
N ARG A 63 -17.30 1.46 -3.84
CA ARG A 63 -18.69 1.00 -3.75
C ARG A 63 -18.80 -0.39 -4.37
N MET A 64 -19.43 -1.30 -3.64
CA MET A 64 -19.76 -2.65 -4.11
C MET A 64 -21.17 -2.69 -4.69
N SER A 65 -21.48 -3.73 -5.48
CA SER A 65 -22.73 -3.81 -6.25
C SER A 65 -24.00 -3.84 -5.36
N LYS A 66 -23.89 -4.34 -4.13
CA LYS A 66 -24.98 -4.39 -3.14
C LYS A 66 -25.10 -3.13 -2.28
N GLY A 67 -24.40 -2.05 -2.62
CA GLY A 67 -24.41 -0.80 -1.84
C GLY A 67 -23.45 -0.79 -0.64
N GLU A 68 -22.76 -1.89 -0.37
CA GLU A 68 -21.69 -1.95 0.63
C GLU A 68 -20.52 -1.04 0.23
N THR A 69 -19.86 -0.43 1.21
CA THR A 69 -18.67 0.41 0.98
C THR A 69 -17.46 -0.25 1.60
N VAL A 70 -16.40 -0.38 0.80
CA VAL A 70 -15.09 -0.86 1.25
C VAL A 70 -14.13 0.31 1.34
N GLU A 71 -13.52 0.50 2.50
CA GLU A 71 -12.43 1.44 2.69
C GLU A 71 -11.09 0.71 2.56
N LEU A 72 -10.20 1.24 1.74
CA LEU A 72 -8.83 0.76 1.59
C LEU A 72 -7.87 1.77 2.19
N LEU A 73 -7.08 1.35 3.17
CA LEU A 73 -5.95 2.11 3.68
C LEU A 73 -4.68 1.55 3.04
N LEU A 74 -4.11 2.25 2.06
CA LEU A 74 -2.95 1.79 1.29
C LEU A 74 -1.65 2.23 1.98
N TYR A 75 -0.79 1.26 2.31
CA TYR A 75 0.48 1.48 2.97
C TYR A 75 1.66 1.12 2.08
N TYR A 76 2.69 1.97 2.06
CA TYR A 76 3.93 1.71 1.34
C TYR A 76 4.73 0.61 2.02
N THR A 77 4.91 -0.52 1.34
CA THR A 77 5.42 -1.77 1.96
C THR A 77 6.50 -2.46 1.16
N ASP A 78 6.67 -2.12 -0.12
CA ASP A 78 7.71 -2.68 -0.98
C ASP A 78 8.39 -1.60 -1.83
N LEU A 79 9.52 -1.94 -2.45
CA LEU A 79 10.19 -1.12 -3.46
C LEU A 79 10.46 -2.01 -4.67
N LYS A 80 9.79 -1.73 -5.79
CA LYS A 80 9.92 -2.43 -7.05
C LYS A 80 10.82 -1.68 -8.02
N ALA A 81 10.74 -0.35 -8.03
CA ALA A 81 11.59 0.51 -8.85
C ALA A 81 12.11 1.69 -8.03
N ALA A 82 13.38 2.04 -8.23
CA ALA A 82 13.99 3.22 -7.60
C ALA A 82 13.86 4.46 -8.50
N ASP A 83 12.66 4.71 -9.02
CA ASP A 83 12.35 5.75 -10.01
C ASP A 83 11.63 6.98 -9.41
N ASN A 84 11.61 7.07 -8.08
CA ASN A 84 10.92 8.12 -7.29
C ASN A 84 9.39 8.16 -7.45
N ALA A 85 8.78 7.18 -8.12
CA ALA A 85 7.34 7.01 -8.14
C ALA A 85 6.94 5.88 -7.18
N ILE A 86 5.84 6.07 -6.44
CA ILE A 86 5.22 4.98 -5.68
C ILE A 86 4.01 4.49 -6.46
N THR A 87 4.07 3.24 -6.91
CA THR A 87 3.02 2.58 -7.68
C THR A 87 2.24 1.57 -6.84
N ASP A 88 1.08 1.13 -7.33
CA ASP A 88 0.17 0.30 -6.54
C ASP A 88 0.76 -1.08 -6.16
N ASP A 89 1.68 -1.61 -6.96
CA ASP A 89 2.41 -2.85 -6.67
C ASP A 89 3.45 -2.73 -5.55
N GLU A 90 3.71 -1.51 -5.07
CA GLU A 90 4.52 -1.21 -3.89
C GLU A 90 3.68 -0.97 -2.61
N LEU A 91 2.35 -0.92 -2.77
CA LEU A 91 1.40 -0.68 -1.70
C LEU A 91 0.78 -2.00 -1.23
N THR A 92 0.47 -2.08 0.07
CA THR A 92 -0.39 -3.13 0.64
C THR A 92 -1.65 -2.48 1.20
N PRO A 93 -2.85 -2.84 0.71
CA PRO A 93 -4.10 -2.32 1.25
C PRO A 93 -4.47 -3.04 2.55
N VAL A 94 -4.88 -2.31 3.57
CA VAL A 94 -5.73 -2.83 4.66
C VAL A 94 -7.17 -2.60 4.25
N VAL A 95 -7.98 -3.66 4.24
CA VAL A 95 -9.36 -3.66 3.72
C VAL A 95 -10.31 -3.57 4.91
N LEU A 96 -11.15 -2.53 4.92
CA LEU A 96 -12.19 -2.34 5.92
C LEU A 96 -13.58 -2.41 5.31
N MET A 97 -14.46 -3.12 6.00
CA MET A 97 -15.91 -3.18 5.75
C MET A 97 -16.62 -2.83 7.05
N ASP A 98 -17.60 -1.92 7.02
CA ASP A 98 -18.33 -1.48 8.22
C ASP A 98 -17.42 -1.08 9.39
N ASP A 99 -16.36 -0.31 9.10
CA ASP A 99 -15.33 0.11 10.09
C ASP A 99 -14.56 -1.06 10.71
N LYS A 100 -14.50 -2.24 10.07
CA LYS A 100 -13.82 -3.45 10.56
C LYS A 100 -12.81 -3.99 9.57
N VAL A 101 -11.62 -4.35 10.05
CA VAL A 101 -10.62 -5.05 9.24
C VAL A 101 -11.15 -6.42 8.85
N VAL A 102 -11.30 -6.64 7.53
CA VAL A 102 -11.60 -7.96 6.95
C VAL A 102 -10.36 -8.65 6.37
N GLY A 103 -9.25 -7.92 6.32
CA GLY A 103 -7.91 -8.43 6.06
C GLY A 103 -7.05 -7.41 5.30
N TRP A 104 -5.96 -7.86 4.69
CA TRP A 104 -5.00 -7.00 4.00
C TRP A 104 -4.34 -7.71 2.81
N GLY A 105 -3.81 -6.92 1.89
CA GLY A 105 -3.17 -7.39 0.66
C GLY A 105 -4.13 -7.50 -0.53
N TRP A 106 -3.54 -7.44 -1.72
CA TRP A 106 -4.28 -7.42 -2.98
C TRP A 106 -5.06 -8.70 -3.28
N MET A 107 -4.67 -9.84 -2.71
CA MET A 107 -5.37 -11.11 -2.93
C MET A 107 -6.79 -11.09 -2.35
N LEU A 108 -6.98 -10.50 -1.17
CA LEU A 108 -8.30 -10.37 -0.56
C LEU A 108 -9.20 -9.47 -1.41
N LEU A 109 -8.68 -8.32 -1.85
CA LEU A 109 -9.43 -7.40 -2.70
C LEU A 109 -9.84 -8.05 -4.03
N ARG A 110 -8.97 -8.87 -4.63
CA ARG A 110 -9.29 -9.63 -5.85
C ARG A 110 -10.47 -10.59 -5.63
N ARG A 111 -10.54 -11.28 -4.49
CA ARG A 111 -11.67 -12.17 -4.17
C ARG A 111 -12.99 -11.41 -4.16
N TYR A 112 -13.05 -10.28 -3.47
CA TYR A 112 -14.24 -9.43 -3.47
C TYR A 112 -14.59 -8.97 -4.89
N ARG A 113 -13.62 -8.55 -5.71
CA ARG A 113 -13.90 -8.14 -7.09
C ARG A 113 -14.46 -9.30 -7.95
N THR A 114 -13.88 -10.49 -7.83
CA THR A 114 -14.31 -11.68 -8.58
C THR A 114 -15.70 -12.15 -8.17
N GLU A 115 -15.98 -12.22 -6.86
CA GLU A 115 -17.31 -12.56 -6.33
C GLU A 115 -18.40 -11.58 -6.79
N GLN A 116 -18.05 -10.30 -6.98
CA GLN A 116 -18.97 -9.28 -7.53
C GLN A 116 -19.25 -9.50 -9.03
N GLN A 117 -18.25 -9.95 -9.80
CA GLN A 117 -18.41 -10.25 -11.23
C GLN A 117 -19.22 -11.53 -11.50
N LEU A 118 -19.25 -12.46 -10.53
CA LEU A 118 -20.00 -13.72 -10.64
C LEU A 118 -21.49 -13.59 -10.27
N GLN A 119 -21.93 -12.44 -9.74
CA GLN A 119 -23.35 -12.17 -9.49
C GLN A 119 -24.06 -11.86 -10.82
N PRO A 120 -25.27 -12.42 -11.07
CA PRO A 120 -25.94 -12.30 -12.37
C PRO A 120 -26.32 -10.84 -12.64
N GLY A 121 -25.49 -10.16 -13.43
CA GLY A 121 -25.64 -8.74 -13.75
C GLY A 121 -24.31 -8.01 -14.01
N GLY A 122 -23.17 -8.55 -13.57
CA GLY A 122 -21.85 -8.01 -13.90
C GLY A 122 -21.33 -8.59 -15.22
N GLN A 123 -21.25 -7.79 -16.29
CA GLN A 123 -20.51 -8.22 -17.47
C GLN A 123 -19.02 -8.41 -17.10
N PRO A 124 -18.41 -9.59 -17.36
CA PRO A 124 -16.99 -9.78 -17.08
C PRO A 124 -16.17 -8.87 -17.99
N GLN A 125 -15.45 -7.92 -17.40
CA GLN A 125 -14.44 -7.16 -18.13
C GLN A 125 -13.13 -7.93 -18.10
N GLY A 126 -12.73 -8.43 -19.27
CA GLY A 126 -11.40 -8.97 -19.54
C GLY A 126 -11.28 -10.48 -19.32
N GLY A 127 -11.79 -11.26 -20.27
CA GLY A 127 -11.46 -12.69 -20.36
C GLY A 127 -9.98 -12.85 -20.69
N VAL A 128 -9.29 -13.69 -19.92
CA VAL A 128 -8.03 -14.31 -20.36
C VAL A 128 -8.37 -15.10 -21.62
N GLN A 129 -7.92 -14.65 -22.78
CA GLN A 129 -8.06 -15.40 -24.02
C GLN A 129 -7.17 -16.65 -23.92
N ASP A 130 -7.80 -17.81 -23.87
CA ASP A 130 -7.12 -19.09 -23.99
C ASP A 130 -6.67 -19.25 -25.45
N ILE A 131 -5.35 -19.19 -25.70
CA ILE A 131 -4.76 -19.27 -27.05
C ILE A 131 -4.88 -20.70 -27.62
N ARG A 132 -5.44 -21.66 -26.87
CA ARG A 132 -5.46 -23.08 -27.26
C ARG A 132 -6.46 -23.44 -28.37
N GLU A 133 -7.30 -22.52 -28.85
CA GLU A 133 -8.32 -22.82 -29.87
C GLU A 133 -8.01 -22.28 -31.29
N GLN A 134 -6.75 -21.94 -31.56
CA GLN A 134 -6.30 -21.45 -32.88
C GLN A 134 -5.41 -22.44 -33.65
N VAL A 135 -5.37 -23.73 -33.26
CA VAL A 135 -4.63 -24.75 -34.03
C VAL A 135 -5.52 -25.97 -34.27
N GLY A 136 -6.16 -26.01 -35.45
CA GLY A 136 -6.64 -27.26 -36.03
C GLY A 136 -7.94 -27.16 -36.82
N SER A 137 -7.87 -26.72 -38.07
CA SER A 137 -8.47 -27.41 -39.23
C SER A 137 -8.26 -26.57 -40.50
N GLY A 138 -7.14 -26.80 -41.18
CA GLY A 138 -6.95 -26.37 -42.57
C GLY A 138 -6.47 -27.60 -43.33
N ASP A 139 -7.37 -28.20 -44.10
CA ASP A 139 -7.13 -29.37 -44.94
C ASP A 139 -6.06 -29.10 -46.02
N PRO A 140 -5.39 -30.14 -46.55
CA PRO A 140 -4.24 -29.99 -47.43
C PRO A 140 -4.63 -29.46 -48.81
N MET A 141 -3.88 -28.47 -49.29
CA MET A 141 -4.02 -27.88 -50.61
C MET A 141 -3.54 -28.86 -51.70
N TYR A 142 -4.35 -29.05 -52.74
CA TYR A 142 -3.87 -29.47 -54.06
C TYR A 142 -3.01 -28.38 -54.70
#